data_AF-A0A414J9T8-F1
#
_entry.id   AF-A0A414J9T8-F1
#
_cell.length_a   1.000
_cell.length_b   1.000
_cell.length_c   1.000
_cell.angle_alpha   90.00
_cell.angle_beta   90.00
_cell.angle_gamma   90.00
#
_symmetry.space_group_name_H-M   'P 1'
#
loop_
_entity.id
_entity.type
_entity.pdbx_description
1 polymer ?
#
loop_
_entity_poly.entity_id
_entity_poly.type
_entity_poly.pdbx_seq_one_letter_code
_entity_poly.pdbx_strand_id
1 'polypeptide(L)'
;MPYTVPNQRTVFIHRNMLLNDFLGIQNANWQAAARDLGAHALMLYLYLASNANNYEFALSPAAIRQAIGMPASTYRDQFVKLVDKGYLVQRKESTIYDFYETPQRVTHTEPIETIDGLDFTADAYGTPQTVNNEAGKDIEININKTDTINISGVEKQVSPTPIQFNF
;
A
#
# COMPACT_ATOMS: atom_id res chain seq x y z
N MET A 1 -41.57 9.74 16.20
CA MET A 1 -40.66 9.94 15.05
C MET A 1 -39.23 9.93 15.57
N PRO A 2 -38.30 9.13 15.03
CA PRO A 2 -36.90 9.19 15.45
C PRO A 2 -36.35 10.61 15.16
N TYR A 3 -35.74 11.23 16.16
CA TYR A 3 -35.18 12.57 16.05
C TYR A 3 -33.82 12.49 15.33
N THR A 4 -33.67 13.22 14.23
CA THR A 4 -32.40 13.36 13.50
C THR A 4 -31.72 14.64 13.98
N VAL A 5 -30.42 14.57 14.28
CA VAL A 5 -29.62 15.75 14.68
C VAL A 5 -29.19 16.58 13.45
N PRO A 6 -28.85 17.87 13.60
CA PRO A 6 -28.32 18.67 12.49
C PRO A 6 -27.14 17.97 11.79
N ASN A 7 -27.11 18.02 10.46
CA ASN A 7 -26.14 17.35 9.56
C ASN A 7 -26.23 15.81 9.47
N GLN A 8 -27.14 15.14 10.19
CA GLN A 8 -27.41 13.73 9.98
C GLN A 8 -28.43 13.55 8.84
N ARG A 9 -28.18 12.57 7.96
CA ARG A 9 -29.09 12.18 6.88
C ARG A 9 -29.60 10.78 7.15
N THR A 10 -30.90 10.55 7.00
CA THR A 10 -31.46 9.20 7.00
C THR A 10 -31.34 8.62 5.59
N VAL A 11 -30.73 7.44 5.48
CA VAL A 11 -30.55 6.73 4.20
C VAL A 11 -31.24 5.38 4.28
N PHE A 12 -32.12 5.11 3.32
CA PHE A 12 -32.75 3.80 3.15
C PHE A 12 -31.91 2.96 2.19
N ILE A 13 -31.58 1.74 2.61
CA ILE A 13 -30.69 0.85 1.87
C ILE A 13 -31.53 -0.10 1.02
N HIS A 14 -31.38 0.00 -0.30
CA HIS A 14 -31.97 -0.93 -1.27
C HIS A 14 -30.85 -1.78 -1.87
N ARG A 15 -30.78 -3.05 -1.50
CA ARG A 15 -29.80 -4.00 -2.04
C ARG A 15 -30.52 -5.18 -2.67
N ASN A 16 -29.94 -5.73 -3.73
CA ASN A 16 -30.38 -7.00 -4.28
C ASN A 16 -30.13 -8.10 -3.24
N MET A 17 -31.08 -9.02 -3.10
CA MET A 17 -30.88 -10.24 -2.32
C MET A 17 -30.05 -11.20 -3.17
N LEU A 18 -28.80 -11.40 -2.78
CA LEU A 18 -27.84 -12.20 -3.54
C LEU A 18 -27.72 -13.58 -2.87
N LEU A 19 -27.90 -14.65 -3.65
CA LEU A 19 -27.72 -16.03 -3.18
C LEU A 19 -26.28 -16.52 -3.39
N ASN A 20 -25.62 -16.08 -4.47
CA ASN A 20 -24.28 -16.53 -4.87
C ASN A 20 -23.47 -15.38 -5.49
N ASP A 21 -23.21 -14.32 -4.73
CA ASP A 21 -22.43 -13.15 -5.17
C ASP A 21 -21.63 -12.61 -3.98
N PHE A 22 -20.29 -12.60 -4.07
CA PHE A 22 -19.43 -12.45 -2.90
C PHE A 22 -18.92 -11.01 -2.72
N LEU A 23 -19.38 -10.38 -1.64
CA LEU A 23 -18.61 -9.50 -0.76
C LEU A 23 -19.28 -9.55 0.63
N GLY A 24 -18.93 -10.59 1.39
CA GLY A 24 -19.36 -10.80 2.77
C GLY A 24 -18.23 -10.44 3.72
N ILE A 25 -18.11 -9.15 4.05
CA ILE A 25 -17.08 -8.63 4.97
C ILE A 25 -17.74 -8.05 6.23
N GLN A 26 -17.10 -8.23 7.39
CA GLN A 26 -17.60 -7.61 8.62
C GLN A 26 -17.49 -6.09 8.54
N ASN A 27 -18.52 -5.38 9.04
CA ASN A 27 -18.53 -3.92 9.04
C ASN A 27 -17.34 -3.31 9.78
N ALA A 28 -16.93 -3.93 10.90
CA ALA A 28 -15.78 -3.46 11.67
C ALA A 28 -14.49 -3.53 10.85
N ASN A 29 -14.29 -4.58 10.06
CA ASN A 29 -13.05 -4.84 9.35
C ASN A 29 -12.84 -3.87 8.19
N TRP A 30 -13.83 -3.71 7.30
CA TRP A 30 -13.67 -2.77 6.19
C TRP A 30 -13.61 -1.31 6.66
N GLN A 31 -14.31 -0.97 7.76
CA GLN A 31 -14.22 0.37 8.35
C GLN A 31 -12.89 0.64 9.03
N ALA A 32 -12.27 -0.38 9.65
CA ALA A 32 -10.91 -0.26 10.18
C ALA A 32 -9.90 -0.08 9.05
N ALA A 33 -9.97 -0.94 8.03
CA ALA A 33 -9.15 -0.82 6.82
C ALA A 33 -9.29 0.54 6.14
N ALA A 34 -10.50 1.10 6.07
CA ALA A 34 -10.74 2.43 5.50
C ALA A 34 -10.13 3.60 6.30
N ARG A 35 -9.87 3.41 7.60
CA ARG A 35 -9.15 4.40 8.42
C ARG A 35 -7.64 4.29 8.25
N ASP A 36 -7.15 3.07 8.07
CA ASP A 36 -5.72 2.77 7.99
C ASP A 36 -5.14 2.90 6.57
N LEU A 37 -5.97 2.65 5.54
CA LEU A 37 -5.58 2.61 4.13
C LEU A 37 -6.09 3.84 3.36
N GLY A 38 -5.28 4.29 2.40
CA GLY A 38 -5.73 5.27 1.40
C GLY A 38 -6.73 4.69 0.40
N ALA A 39 -7.45 5.56 -0.32
CA ALA A 39 -8.56 5.16 -1.20
C ALA A 39 -8.22 4.01 -2.17
N HIS A 40 -7.08 4.06 -2.87
CA HIS A 40 -6.69 3.02 -3.81
C HIS A 40 -6.29 1.71 -3.11
N ALA A 41 -5.65 1.79 -1.94
CA ALA A 41 -5.32 0.60 -1.16
C ALA A 41 -6.61 -0.06 -0.62
N LEU A 42 -7.60 0.73 -0.20
CA LEU A 42 -8.91 0.24 0.19
C LEU A 42 -9.65 -0.42 -0.98
N MET A 43 -9.59 0.13 -2.19
CA MET A 43 -10.18 -0.51 -3.38
C MET A 43 -9.57 -1.89 -3.65
N LEU A 44 -8.25 -2.01 -3.52
CA LEU A 44 -7.56 -3.29 -3.66
C LEU A 44 -7.95 -4.26 -2.53
N TYR A 45 -8.03 -3.78 -1.29
CA TYR A 45 -8.51 -4.57 -0.15
C TYR A 45 -9.92 -5.11 -0.38
N LEU A 46 -10.85 -4.29 -0.86
CA LEU A 46 -12.23 -4.70 -1.14
C LEU A 46 -12.31 -5.70 -2.29
N TYR A 47 -11.45 -5.56 -3.32
CA TYR A 47 -11.34 -6.55 -4.40
C TYR A 47 -10.84 -7.90 -3.89
N LEU A 48 -9.89 -7.92 -2.95
CA LEU A 48 -9.43 -9.17 -2.34
C LEU A 48 -10.51 -9.79 -1.45
N ALA A 49 -11.18 -8.96 -0.63
CA ALA A 49 -12.26 -9.37 0.26
C ALA A 49 -13.54 -9.81 -0.46
N SER A 50 -13.71 -9.50 -1.75
CA SER A 50 -14.87 -9.97 -2.54
C SER A 50 -14.76 -11.44 -2.95
N ASN A 51 -13.69 -12.14 -2.58
CA ASN A 51 -13.50 -13.56 -2.89
C ASN A 51 -13.95 -14.46 -1.74
N ALA A 52 -14.21 -15.73 -2.05
CA ALA A 52 -14.57 -16.71 -1.03
C ALA A 52 -13.37 -17.06 -0.11
N ASN A 53 -13.65 -17.46 1.13
CA ASN A 53 -12.62 -17.93 2.04
C ASN A 53 -11.85 -19.14 1.46
N ASN A 54 -10.53 -19.16 1.63
CA ASN A 54 -9.62 -20.15 1.03
C ASN A 54 -9.63 -20.22 -0.51
N TYR A 55 -10.12 -19.18 -1.19
CA TYR A 55 -10.02 -19.09 -2.65
C TYR A 55 -8.63 -18.65 -3.08
N GLU A 56 -7.96 -19.47 -3.89
CA GLU A 56 -6.64 -19.17 -4.45
C GLU A 56 -6.77 -18.71 -5.90
N PHE A 57 -6.14 -17.58 -6.23
CA PHE A 57 -6.09 -17.10 -7.61
C PHE A 57 -4.82 -16.32 -7.89
N ALA A 58 -4.43 -16.27 -9.17
CA ALA A 58 -3.29 -15.48 -9.62
C ALA A 58 -3.69 -14.00 -9.79
N LEU A 59 -3.20 -13.15 -8.88
CA LEU A 59 -3.43 -11.71 -8.92
C LEU A 59 -2.53 -11.07 -9.98
N SER A 60 -3.13 -10.43 -11.00
CA SER A 60 -2.38 -9.73 -12.04
C SER A 60 -2.78 -8.25 -12.15
N PRO A 61 -1.85 -7.34 -12.50
CA PRO A 61 -2.19 -5.92 -12.71
C PRO A 61 -3.26 -5.71 -13.80
N ALA A 62 -3.29 -6.58 -14.81
CA ALA A 62 -4.29 -6.52 -15.87
C ALA A 62 -5.70 -6.85 -15.35
N ALA A 63 -5.83 -7.88 -14.51
CA ALA A 63 -7.11 -8.24 -13.88
C ALA A 63 -7.62 -7.11 -12.98
N ILE A 64 -6.74 -6.50 -12.17
CA ILE A 64 -7.11 -5.36 -11.31
C ILE A 64 -7.55 -4.16 -12.15
N ARG A 65 -6.84 -3.85 -13.24
CA ARG A 65 -7.24 -2.76 -14.13
C ARG A 65 -8.62 -3.00 -14.74
N GLN A 66 -8.94 -4.23 -15.12
CA GLN A 66 -10.24 -4.59 -15.67
C GLN A 66 -11.35 -4.56 -14.62
N ALA A 67 -11.08 -5.03 -13.40
CA ALA A 67 -12.09 -5.16 -12.35
C ALA A 67 -12.40 -3.83 -11.65
N ILE A 68 -11.37 -3.06 -11.29
CA ILE A 68 -11.51 -1.85 -10.46
C ILE A 68 -10.88 -0.60 -11.08
N GLY A 69 -10.42 -0.66 -12.33
CA GLY A 69 -9.91 0.51 -13.06
C GLY A 69 -8.54 1.02 -12.62
N MET A 70 -7.81 0.27 -11.78
CA MET A 70 -6.53 0.73 -11.23
C MET A 70 -5.38 0.59 -12.24
N PRO A 71 -4.56 1.64 -12.46
CA PRO A 71 -3.33 1.53 -13.26
C PRO A 71 -2.30 0.58 -12.64
N ALA A 72 -1.48 -0.05 -13.49
CA ALA A 72 -0.51 -1.05 -13.04
C ALA A 72 0.57 -0.50 -12.10
N SER A 73 1.01 0.75 -12.30
CA SER A 73 1.95 1.43 -11.39
C SER A 73 1.33 1.61 -10.01
N THR A 74 0.13 2.19 -9.97
CA THR A 74 -0.62 2.40 -8.73
C THR A 74 -0.89 1.10 -7.98
N TYR A 75 -1.22 0.02 -8.70
CA TYR A 75 -1.40 -1.32 -8.14
C TYR A 75 -0.14 -1.79 -7.41
N ARG A 76 1.03 -1.70 -8.05
CA ARG A 76 2.31 -2.13 -7.44
C ARG A 76 2.58 -1.37 -6.15
N ASP A 77 2.38 -0.05 -6.16
CA ASP A 77 2.58 0.78 -4.98
C ASP A 77 1.59 0.45 -3.87
N GLN A 78 0.31 0.24 -4.21
CA GLN A 78 -0.71 -0.08 -3.21
C GLN A 78 -0.53 -1.49 -2.65
N PHE A 79 -0.10 -2.45 -3.47
CA PHE A 79 0.19 -3.81 -3.01
C PHE A 79 1.25 -3.79 -1.90
N VAL A 80 2.33 -3.03 -2.08
CA VAL A 80 3.36 -2.86 -1.04
C VAL A 80 2.79 -2.27 0.24
N LYS A 81 1.87 -1.30 0.16
CA LYS A 81 1.20 -0.74 1.35
C LYS A 81 0.35 -1.77 2.09
N LEU A 82 -0.33 -2.66 1.36
CA LEU A 82 -1.10 -3.74 2.01
C LEU A 82 -0.17 -4.72 2.73
N VAL A 83 1.01 -4.98 2.17
CA VAL A 83 2.05 -5.81 2.82
C VAL A 83 2.60 -5.12 4.07
N ASP A 84 3.03 -3.86 3.95
CA ASP A 84 3.56 -3.04 5.05
C ASP A 84 2.58 -2.93 6.23
N LYS A 85 1.29 -2.77 5.92
CA LYS A 85 0.22 -2.71 6.93
C LYS A 85 -0.20 -4.08 7.47
N GLY A 86 0.33 -5.18 6.92
CA GLY A 86 0.04 -6.54 7.39
C GLY A 86 -1.29 -7.13 6.90
N TYR A 87 -1.94 -6.52 5.90
CA TYR A 87 -3.13 -7.09 5.25
C TYR A 87 -2.77 -8.19 4.26
N LEU A 88 -1.56 -8.14 3.71
CA LEU A 88 -0.98 -9.20 2.89
C LEU A 88 0.27 -9.72 3.58
N VAL A 89 0.31 -11.02 3.87
CA VAL A 89 1.47 -11.66 4.50
C VAL A 89 2.10 -12.61 3.50
N GLN A 90 3.38 -12.41 3.22
CA GLN A 90 4.12 -13.29 2.33
C GLN A 90 4.38 -14.64 3.02
N ARG A 91 4.11 -15.74 2.31
CA ARG A 91 4.50 -17.07 2.77
C ARG A 91 5.99 -17.28 2.50
N LYS A 92 6.73 -17.80 3.49
CA LYS A 92 8.20 -18.02 3.50
C LYS A 92 8.82 -18.16 2.10
N GLU A 93 9.60 -17.15 1.70
CA GLU A 93 10.37 -17.09 0.44
C GLU A 93 9.59 -17.49 -0.82
N SER A 94 8.28 -17.26 -0.85
CA SER A 94 7.43 -17.57 -2.01
C SER A 94 6.82 -16.30 -2.60
N THR A 95 6.35 -16.37 -3.85
CA THR A 95 5.55 -15.31 -4.48
C THR A 95 4.08 -15.35 -4.03
N ILE A 96 3.76 -16.17 -3.01
CA ILE A 96 2.41 -16.39 -2.53
C ILE A 96 2.17 -15.50 -1.32
N TYR A 97 1.06 -14.79 -1.33
CA TYR A 97 0.63 -13.89 -0.27
C TYR A 97 -0.73 -14.33 0.25
N ASP A 98 -0.86 -14.39 1.57
CA ASP A 98 -2.11 -14.67 2.26
C ASP A 98 -2.77 -13.34 2.64
N PHE A 99 -4.03 -13.16 2.27
CA PHE A 99 -4.83 -11.97 2.58
C PHE A 99 -5.59 -12.14 3.89
N TYR A 100 -5.61 -11.09 4.72
CA TYR A 100 -6.37 -11.03 5.96
C TYR A 100 -7.24 -9.78 6.00
N GLU A 101 -8.49 -9.92 6.46
CA GLU A 101 -9.41 -8.79 6.65
C GLU A 101 -8.91 -7.84 7.75
N THR A 102 -8.20 -8.38 8.74
CA THR A 102 -7.56 -7.63 9.82
C THR A 102 -6.04 -7.70 9.67
N PRO A 103 -5.33 -6.60 9.93
CA PRO A 103 -3.90 -6.56 9.76
C PRO A 103 -3.23 -7.54 10.71
N GLN A 104 -2.46 -8.47 10.16
CA GLN A 104 -1.59 -9.33 10.94
C GLN A 104 -0.36 -8.52 11.29
N ARG A 105 -0.05 -8.37 12.57
CA ARG A 105 1.20 -7.75 13.00
C ARG A 105 2.34 -8.64 12.50
N VAL A 106 2.88 -8.29 11.34
CA VAL A 106 4.15 -8.80 10.88
C VAL A 106 5.20 -8.23 11.83
N THR A 107 5.63 -9.04 12.78
CA THR A 107 6.97 -8.88 13.35
C THR A 107 7.91 -9.05 12.17
N HIS A 108 8.25 -7.96 11.50
CA HIS A 108 9.47 -7.92 10.72
C HIS A 108 10.58 -8.19 11.74
N THR A 109 10.99 -9.45 11.86
CA THR A 109 12.31 -9.78 12.35
C THR A 109 13.26 -9.33 11.24
N GLU A 110 13.43 -8.02 11.12
CA GLU A 110 14.75 -7.54 10.74
C GLU A 110 15.70 -8.17 11.78
N PRO A 111 16.78 -8.85 11.39
CA PRO A 111 17.85 -9.07 12.34
C PRO A 111 18.22 -7.67 12.81
N ILE A 112 17.87 -7.37 14.06
CA ILE A 112 18.56 -6.33 14.81
C ILE A 112 20.00 -6.81 14.75
N GLU A 113 20.81 -6.20 13.87
CA GLU A 113 22.24 -6.20 14.09
C GLU A 113 22.39 -5.60 15.48
N THR A 114 22.56 -6.48 16.46
CA THR A 114 22.89 -6.13 17.82
C THR A 114 24.10 -5.22 17.70
N ILE A 115 23.88 -3.90 17.83
CA ILE A 115 24.96 -2.98 18.11
C ILE A 115 25.43 -3.42 19.48
N ASP A 116 26.49 -4.20 19.45
CA ASP A 116 27.11 -4.83 20.60
C ASP A 116 27.56 -3.70 21.54
N GLY A 117 26.88 -3.58 22.67
CA GLY A 117 27.25 -2.65 23.74
C GLY A 117 26.33 -1.46 23.94
N LEU A 118 25.19 -1.70 24.58
CA LEU A 118 24.64 -0.76 25.57
C LEU A 118 24.01 -1.60 26.69
N ASP A 119 24.85 -1.88 27.69
CA ASP A 119 24.48 -2.51 28.94
C ASP A 119 23.63 -1.52 29.76
N PHE A 120 22.35 -1.83 29.95
CA PHE A 120 21.42 -1.04 30.75
C PHE A 120 21.45 -1.40 32.24
N THR A 121 22.46 -2.14 32.72
CA THR A 121 22.60 -2.47 34.15
C THR A 121 23.57 -1.55 34.87
N ALA A 122 23.17 -0.30 35.09
CA ALA A 122 23.79 0.54 36.11
C ALA A 122 22.79 1.57 36.67
N ASP A 123 22.18 1.19 37.79
CA ASP A 123 21.46 2.08 38.68
C ASP A 123 22.45 3.10 39.27
N ALA A 124 22.48 4.31 38.73
CA ALA A 124 23.15 5.44 39.38
C ALA A 124 22.42 6.74 39.08
N TYR A 125 21.70 7.24 40.09
CA TYR A 125 21.18 8.59 40.15
C TYR A 125 22.34 9.59 39.95
N GLY A 126 22.37 10.21 38.77
CA GLY A 126 23.27 11.30 38.40
C GLY A 126 22.45 12.43 37.77
N THR A 127 22.60 13.62 38.34
CA THR A 127 21.93 14.90 38.04
C THR A 127 21.84 15.24 36.55
N PRO A 128 20.74 15.86 36.06
CA PRO A 128 20.64 16.28 34.66
C PRO A 128 21.65 17.39 34.36
N GLN A 129 22.64 17.10 33.51
CA GLN A 129 23.47 18.11 32.89
C GLN A 129 22.83 18.57 31.57
N THR A 130 22.45 19.84 31.57
CA THR A 130 22.07 20.66 30.41
C THR A 130 23.08 20.52 29.28
N VAL A 131 22.60 20.15 28.08
CA VAL A 131 23.36 20.31 26.83
C VAL A 131 22.59 21.26 25.91
N ASN A 132 22.98 22.52 26.05
CA ASN A 132 23.17 23.55 25.03
C ASN A 132 22.21 23.57 23.81
N ASN A 133 21.44 24.65 23.79
CA ASN A 133 20.79 25.20 22.60
C ASN A 133 21.82 25.43 21.48
N GLU A 134 21.78 24.62 20.43
CA GLU A 134 22.26 25.03 19.11
C GLU A 134 21.08 25.06 18.15
N ALA A 135 20.84 26.25 17.61
CA ALA A 135 19.74 26.56 16.71
C ALA A 135 19.70 25.61 15.52
N GLY A 136 18.49 25.12 15.20
CA GLY A 136 18.23 24.32 14.02
C GLY A 136 18.75 25.04 12.78
N LYS A 137 19.75 24.44 12.13
CA LYS A 137 20.11 24.84 10.77
C LYS A 137 19.14 24.15 9.82
N ASP A 138 18.37 24.97 9.13
CA ASP A 138 17.51 24.56 8.03
C ASP A 138 18.34 23.80 6.99
N ILE A 139 18.01 22.52 6.78
CA ILE A 139 18.60 21.73 5.71
C ILE A 139 17.77 22.01 4.46
N GLU A 140 18.08 23.08 3.73
CA GLU A 140 17.50 23.36 2.43
C GLU A 140 18.04 22.35 1.38
N ILE A 141 17.16 21.53 0.83
CA ILE A 141 17.50 20.58 -0.25
C ILE A 141 17.35 21.32 -1.59
N ASN A 142 18.45 21.83 -2.15
CA ASN A 142 18.43 22.50 -3.45
C ASN A 142 18.48 21.48 -4.61
N ILE A 143 17.32 21.19 -5.21
CA ILE A 143 17.18 20.28 -6.35
C ILE A 143 17.36 21.07 -7.66
N ASN A 144 18.57 21.51 -7.99
CA ASN A 144 18.85 22.11 -9.32
C ASN A 144 20.32 21.93 -9.72
N LYS A 145 20.71 20.72 -10.16
CA LYS A 145 21.81 20.54 -11.13
C LYS A 145 21.80 19.14 -11.77
N THR A 146 20.96 18.94 -12.78
CA THR A 146 21.14 17.87 -13.78
C THR A 146 21.90 18.45 -14.95
N ASP A 147 23.23 18.34 -14.96
CA ASP A 147 24.06 18.51 -16.16
C ASP A 147 25.39 17.81 -15.94
N THR A 148 25.41 16.49 -16.20
CA THR A 148 26.43 15.74 -16.97
C THR A 148 26.22 14.24 -16.77
N ILE A 149 25.38 13.62 -17.60
CA ILE A 149 25.59 12.23 -18.02
C ILE A 149 25.72 12.28 -19.54
N ASN A 150 26.94 12.04 -19.99
CA ASN A 150 27.38 12.26 -21.35
C ASN A 150 26.67 11.38 -22.39
N ILE A 151 26.45 12.03 -23.53
CA ILE A 151 26.04 11.52 -24.82
C ILE A 151 27.06 10.48 -25.32
N SER A 152 26.62 9.25 -25.61
CA SER A 152 27.15 8.43 -26.71
C SER A 152 26.15 7.34 -27.10
N GLY A 153 25.65 7.40 -28.33
CA GLY A 153 24.70 6.43 -28.87
C GLY A 153 23.67 7.04 -29.84
N VAL A 154 24.15 7.71 -30.89
CA VAL A 154 23.30 8.03 -32.05
C VAL A 154 23.10 6.73 -32.83
N GLU A 155 21.94 6.09 -32.68
CA GLU A 155 21.38 5.25 -33.74
C GLU A 155 20.16 5.97 -34.33
N LYS A 156 20.31 6.30 -35.63
CA LYS A 156 19.28 6.90 -36.48
C LYS A 156 18.00 6.06 -36.44
N GLN A 157 16.89 6.68 -36.04
CA GLN A 157 15.57 6.19 -36.42
C GLN A 157 15.34 6.45 -37.91
N VAL A 158 15.19 5.38 -38.69
CA VAL A 158 14.60 5.42 -40.04
C VAL A 158 13.14 5.00 -39.88
N SER A 159 12.21 5.85 -40.32
CA SER A 159 10.77 5.58 -40.31
C SER A 159 10.43 4.40 -41.23
N PRO A 160 9.50 3.49 -40.87
CA PRO A 160 9.05 2.44 -41.77
C PRO A 160 8.09 3.00 -42.84
N THR A 161 8.38 2.68 -44.10
CA THR A 161 7.55 2.96 -45.29
C THR A 161 6.25 2.12 -45.26
N PRO A 162 5.08 2.66 -45.67
CA PRO A 162 3.84 1.89 -45.72
C PRO A 162 3.85 0.90 -46.91
N ILE A 163 3.48 -0.35 -46.62
CA ILE A 163 3.32 -1.41 -47.62
C ILE A 163 1.96 -1.23 -48.31
N GLN A 164 1.96 -0.96 -49.62
CA GLN A 164 0.76 -1.05 -50.46
C GLN A 164 0.51 -2.51 -50.85
N PHE A 165 -0.68 -3.02 -50.53
CA PHE A 165 -1.20 -4.26 -51.12
C PHE A 165 -1.95 -3.90 -52.40
N ASN A 166 -1.46 -4.37 -53.55
CA ASN A 166 -2.25 -4.43 -54.78
C ASN A 166 -2.83 -5.85 -54.90
N PHE A 167 -4.15 -5.94 -55.00
CA PHE A 167 -4.88 -7.12 -55.46
C PHE A 167 -4.90 -7.17 -56.99
#